data_AF-A0A974H117-F1
#
_entry.id   AF-A0A974H117-F1
#
_cell.length_a   1.000
_cell.length_b   1.000
_cell.length_c   1.000
_cell.angle_alpha   90.00
_cell.angle_beta   90.00
_cell.angle_gamma   90.00
#
_symmetry.space_group_name_H-M   'P 1'
#
loop_
_entity.id
_entity.type
_entity.pdbx_description
1 polymer ?
#
loop_
_entity_poly.entity_id
_entity_poly.type
_entity_poly.pdbx_seq_one_letter_code
_entity_poly.pdbx_strand_id
1 'polypeptide(L)'
;MDVQVQGKEIRDAQVQSKEIMDAQVQRKEIMDVQVQGKKIRDAQVQSKEIMDVQVQGKEIRDAQVQSKEIMDVQVQGKKIRDAQVQSKEIMDVQGKEIRDAQVQSKEIMDAKVQRK
;
A
#
# COMPACT_ATOMS: atom_id res chain seq x y z
N MET A 1 -3.74 1.69 -17.07
CA MET A 1 -5.05 1.13 -16.71
C MET A 1 -5.45 1.75 -15.38
N ASP A 2 -6.72 2.10 -15.25
CA ASP A 2 -7.30 2.56 -14.00
C ASP A 2 -8.18 1.46 -13.45
N VAL A 3 -8.05 1.17 -12.15
CA VAL A 3 -8.79 0.11 -11.47
C VAL A 3 -9.36 0.65 -10.18
N GLN A 4 -10.66 0.43 -9.97
CA GLN A 4 -11.35 0.79 -8.75
C GLN A 4 -12.14 -0.39 -8.22
N VAL A 5 -11.94 -0.70 -6.93
CA VAL A 5 -12.54 -1.85 -6.26
C VAL A 5 -13.34 -1.36 -5.05
N GLN A 6 -14.69 -1.37 -5.14
CA GLN A 6 -15.62 -0.83 -4.11
C GLN A 6 -16.70 -1.79 -3.58
N GLY A 7 -17.02 -1.70 -2.28
CA GLY A 7 -18.06 -2.47 -1.59
C GLY A 7 -17.74 -2.73 -0.10
N LYS A 8 -18.40 -3.70 0.54
CA LYS A 8 -18.32 -3.87 2.01
C LYS A 8 -17.06 -4.57 2.49
N GLU A 9 -16.86 -5.81 2.06
CA GLU A 9 -15.77 -6.69 2.49
C GLU A 9 -15.02 -7.20 1.26
N ILE A 10 -13.72 -7.42 1.43
CA ILE A 10 -12.87 -8.11 0.48
C ILE A 10 -12.02 -9.12 1.22
N ARG A 11 -12.02 -10.35 0.70
CA ARG A 11 -10.96 -11.30 1.01
C ARG A 11 -9.71 -10.87 0.25
N ASP A 12 -9.75 -10.94 -1.08
CA ASP A 12 -8.58 -10.62 -1.90
C ASP A 12 -8.91 -9.58 -2.97
N ALA A 13 -8.09 -8.53 -3.08
CA ALA A 13 -8.10 -7.60 -4.20
C ALA A 13 -6.76 -7.67 -4.94
N GLN A 14 -6.78 -8.07 -6.20
CA GLN A 14 -5.58 -8.11 -7.04
C GLN A 14 -5.73 -7.13 -8.21
N VAL A 15 -4.78 -6.20 -8.32
CA VAL A 15 -4.64 -5.28 -9.46
C VAL A 15 -3.31 -5.56 -10.12
N GLN A 16 -3.34 -6.12 -11.34
CA GLN A 16 -2.13 -6.45 -12.08
C GLN A 16 -2.16 -5.84 -13.49
N SER A 17 -1.16 -5.02 -13.80
CA SER A 17 -0.97 -4.47 -15.15
C SER A 17 0.49 -4.07 -15.36
N LYS A 18 0.95 -4.06 -16.62
CA LYS A 18 2.28 -3.52 -16.94
C LYS A 18 2.39 -2.05 -16.51
N GLU A 19 1.35 -1.27 -16.76
CA GLU A 19 1.25 0.15 -16.44
C GLU A 19 -0.09 0.43 -15.75
N ILE A 20 0.01 0.83 -14.49
CA ILE A 20 -1.10 1.28 -13.65
C ILE A 20 -0.99 2.78 -13.57
N MET A 21 -2.03 3.47 -14.04
CA MET A 21 -2.15 4.91 -13.80
C MET A 21 -2.72 5.05 -12.40
N ASP A 22 -3.95 4.60 -12.17
CA ASP A 22 -4.55 4.62 -10.84
C ASP A 22 -5.04 3.23 -10.39
N ALA A 23 -4.69 2.80 -9.19
CA ALA A 23 -5.27 1.64 -8.51
C ALA A 23 -5.85 2.06 -7.17
N GLN A 24 -7.17 1.95 -7.01
CA GLN A 24 -7.88 2.32 -5.79
C GLN A 24 -8.67 1.14 -5.23
N VAL A 25 -8.37 0.75 -3.99
CA VAL A 25 -9.13 -0.25 -3.23
C VAL A 25 -9.68 0.42 -1.98
N GLN A 26 -11.00 0.51 -1.86
CA GLN A 26 -11.65 1.14 -0.72
C GLN A 26 -12.75 0.24 -0.16
N ARG A 27 -12.60 -0.23 1.09
CA ARG A 27 -13.51 -1.17 1.75
C ARG A 27 -13.66 -0.89 3.24
N LYS A 28 -14.55 -1.63 3.92
CA LYS A 28 -14.64 -1.59 5.38
C LYS A 28 -13.55 -2.46 6.01
N GLU A 29 -13.39 -3.66 5.48
CA GLU A 29 -12.44 -4.68 5.93
C GLU A 29 -11.77 -5.28 4.68
N ILE A 30 -10.45 -5.44 4.76
CA ILE A 30 -9.64 -6.10 3.74
C ILE A 30 -8.74 -7.12 4.42
N MET A 31 -8.80 -8.36 3.94
CA MET A 31 -7.76 -9.33 4.27
C MET A 31 -6.52 -8.99 3.44
N ASP A 32 -6.55 -9.18 2.12
CA ASP A 32 -5.37 -8.99 1.28
C ASP A 32 -5.60 -8.01 0.11
N VAL A 33 -4.62 -7.12 -0.10
CA VAL A 33 -4.50 -6.34 -1.36
C VAL A 33 -3.14 -6.56 -1.99
N GLN A 34 -3.13 -6.87 -3.27
CA GLN A 34 -1.92 -6.88 -4.09
C GLN A 34 -2.08 -5.94 -5.30
N VAL A 35 -1.23 -4.91 -5.36
CA VAL A 35 -1.10 -4.03 -6.53
C VAL A 35 0.26 -4.28 -7.16
N GLN A 36 0.27 -4.85 -8.37
CA GLN A 36 1.50 -5.21 -9.07
C GLN A 36 1.57 -4.60 -10.47
N GLY A 37 2.66 -3.87 -10.75
CA GLY A 37 2.92 -3.39 -12.10
C GLY A 37 4.34 -2.94 -12.36
N LYS A 38 4.77 -2.84 -13.62
CA LYS A 38 6.14 -2.35 -13.91
C LYS A 38 6.24 -0.86 -13.58
N LYS A 39 5.23 -0.09 -13.96
CA LYS A 39 5.07 1.32 -13.60
C LYS A 39 3.73 1.49 -12.90
N ILE A 40 3.78 2.05 -11.70
CA ILE A 40 2.62 2.44 -10.92
C ILE A 40 2.75 3.94 -10.72
N ARG A 41 1.78 4.70 -11.22
CA ARG A 41 1.71 6.12 -10.89
C ARG A 41 1.10 6.23 -9.49
N ASP A 42 -0.15 5.85 -9.31
CA ASP A 42 -0.85 6.01 -8.04
C ASP A 42 -1.46 4.66 -7.58
N ALA A 43 -1.12 4.23 -6.37
CA ALA A 43 -1.76 3.08 -5.70
C ALA A 43 -2.27 3.49 -4.31
N GLN A 44 -3.57 3.36 -4.09
CA GLN A 44 -4.24 3.76 -2.86
C GLN A 44 -5.08 2.61 -2.31
N VAL A 45 -4.84 2.28 -1.04
CA VAL A 45 -5.64 1.30 -0.29
C VAL A 45 -6.18 1.97 0.96
N GLN A 46 -7.50 1.92 1.13
CA GLN A 46 -8.18 2.49 2.29
C GLN A 46 -9.16 1.49 2.89
N SER A 47 -9.05 1.27 4.20
CA SER A 47 -9.96 0.41 4.96
C SER A 47 -10.18 0.93 6.38
N LYS A 48 -11.05 0.28 7.16
CA LYS A 48 -11.00 0.41 8.63
C LYS A 48 -9.98 -0.56 9.23
N GLU A 49 -9.92 -1.77 8.67
CA GLU A 49 -9.03 -2.85 9.08
C GLU A 49 -8.38 -3.43 7.83
N ILE A 50 -7.06 -3.60 7.87
CA ILE A 50 -6.28 -4.28 6.83
C ILE A 50 -5.41 -5.33 7.50
N MET A 51 -5.49 -6.57 7.02
CA MET A 51 -4.47 -7.56 7.33
C MET A 51 -3.23 -7.21 6.50
N ASP A 52 -3.24 -7.43 5.19
CA ASP A 52 -2.04 -7.27 4.36
C ASP A 52 -2.25 -6.34 3.16
N VAL A 53 -1.25 -5.47 2.91
CA VAL A 53 -1.11 -4.76 1.64
C VAL A 53 0.27 -4.98 1.04
N GLN A 54 0.30 -5.38 -0.22
CA GLN A 54 1.53 -5.43 -1.01
C GLN A 54 1.39 -4.54 -2.25
N VAL A 55 2.27 -3.52 -2.35
CA VAL A 55 2.43 -2.71 -3.56
C VAL A 55 3.81 -2.98 -4.15
N GLN A 56 3.86 -3.56 -5.34
CA GLN A 56 5.11 -3.95 -5.99
C GLN A 56 5.22 -3.40 -7.40
N GLY A 57 6.31 -2.68 -7.66
CA GLY A 57 6.63 -2.25 -9.02
C GLY A 57 8.06 -1.82 -9.25
N LYS A 58 8.50 -1.72 -10.51
CA LYS A 58 9.86 -1.24 -10.78
C LYS A 58 9.99 0.26 -10.49
N GLU A 59 9.00 1.01 -10.93
CA GLU A 59 8.85 2.45 -10.69
C GLU A 59 7.48 2.67 -10.06
N ILE A 60 7.47 3.24 -8.86
CA ILE A 60 6.27 3.66 -8.15
C ILE A 60 6.41 5.17 -7.91
N ARG A 61 5.43 5.95 -8.34
CA ARG A 61 5.41 7.37 -8.00
C ARG A 61 4.82 7.53 -6.60
N ASP A 62 3.57 7.15 -6.40
CA ASP A 62 2.87 7.34 -5.13
C ASP A 62 2.21 6.01 -4.68
N ALA A 63 2.51 5.58 -3.45
CA ALA A 63 1.81 4.47 -2.78
C ALA A 63 1.29 4.93 -1.43
N GLN A 64 -0.02 4.78 -1.20
CA GLN A 64 -0.67 5.21 0.03
C GLN A 64 -1.52 4.08 0.62
N VAL A 65 -1.34 3.82 1.91
CA VAL A 65 -2.17 2.89 2.67
C VAL A 65 -2.71 3.61 3.90
N GLN A 66 -4.03 3.58 4.07
CA GLN A 66 -4.70 4.19 5.21
C GLN A 66 -5.68 3.22 5.87
N SER A 67 -5.56 3.04 7.18
CA SER A 67 -6.47 2.23 7.97
C SER A 67 -6.63 2.78 9.40
N LYS A 68 -7.47 2.15 10.23
CA LYS A 68 -7.35 2.31 11.69
C LYS A 68 -6.38 1.29 12.26
N GLU A 69 -6.41 0.08 11.73
CA GLU A 69 -5.56 -1.04 12.12
C GLU A 69 -4.95 -1.65 10.86
N ILE A 70 -3.64 -1.89 10.91
CA ILE A 70 -2.86 -2.53 9.85
C ILE A 70 -2.03 -3.62 10.52
N MET A 71 -2.15 -4.86 10.03
CA MET A 71 -1.17 -5.88 10.37
C MET A 71 0.10 -5.58 9.58
N ASP A 72 0.12 -5.83 8.27
CA ASP A 72 1.33 -5.68 7.47
C ASP A 72 1.14 -4.79 6.23
N VAL A 73 2.13 -3.93 5.98
CA VAL A 73 2.26 -3.20 4.71
C VAL A 73 3.64 -3.41 4.13
N GLN A 74 3.69 -3.75 2.84
CA GLN A 74 4.91 -3.88 2.08
C GLN A 74 4.86 -3.07 0.79
N VAL A 75 5.75 -2.08 0.66
CA VAL A 75 5.92 -1.30 -0.57
C VAL A 75 7.32 -1.54 -1.14
N GLN A 76 7.40 -2.17 -2.30
CA GLN A 76 8.69 -2.56 -2.90
C GLN A 76 8.84 -2.10 -4.34
N GLY A 77 10.03 -1.57 -4.63
CA GLY A 77 10.42 -1.25 -5.99
C GLY A 77 11.89 -0.92 -6.14
N LYS A 78 12.30 -0.58 -7.37
CA LYS A 78 13.67 -0.10 -7.65
C LYS A 78 13.79 1.41 -7.52
N LYS A 79 12.67 2.11 -7.72
CA LYS A 79 12.53 3.54 -7.55
C LYS A 79 11.12 3.80 -7.03
N ILE A 80 11.02 4.21 -5.79
CA ILE A 80 9.77 4.70 -5.21
C ILE A 80 9.99 6.17 -4.88
N ARG A 81 9.11 7.03 -5.39
CA ARG A 81 9.19 8.46 -5.07
C ARG A 81 8.59 8.69 -3.69
N ASP A 82 7.31 8.38 -3.52
CA ASP A 82 6.58 8.62 -2.28
C ASP A 82 5.90 7.32 -1.79
N ALA A 83 6.04 7.01 -0.51
CA ALA A 83 5.27 5.96 0.15
C ALA A 83 4.76 6.44 1.51
N GLN A 84 3.44 6.35 1.71
CA GLN A 84 2.79 6.81 2.92
C GLN A 84 1.93 5.71 3.52
N VAL A 85 2.12 5.45 4.81
CA VAL A 85 1.29 4.53 5.60
C VAL A 85 0.75 5.28 6.81
N GLN A 86 -0.57 5.30 6.96
CA GLN A 86 -1.23 5.95 8.07
C GLN A 86 -2.19 4.98 8.77
N SER A 87 -2.00 4.79 10.07
CA SER A 87 -2.88 3.98 10.91
C SER A 87 -2.99 4.53 12.33
N LYS A 88 -3.83 3.95 13.19
CA LYS A 88 -3.67 4.11 14.64
C LYS A 88 -2.71 3.06 15.19
N GLU A 89 -2.77 1.85 14.65
CA GLU A 89 -1.97 0.70 15.03
C GLU A 89 -1.38 0.05 13.76
N ILE A 90 -0.08 -0.24 13.79
CA ILE A 90 0.67 -0.93 12.74
C ILE A 90 1.50 -2.04 13.38
N MET A 91 1.35 -3.27 12.91
CA MET A 91 2.22 -4.37 13.35
C MET A 91 3.57 -4.32 12.60
N ASP A 92 3.57 -4.41 11.27
CA ASP A 92 4.78 -4.27 10.45
C ASP A 92 4.55 -3.32 9.26
N VAL A 93 5.60 -2.57 8.93
CA VAL A 93 5.69 -1.84 7.68
C VAL A 93 7.08 -1.98 7.09
N GLN A 94 7.13 -2.42 5.84
CA GLN A 94 8.36 -2.64 5.10
C GLN A 94 8.39 -1.80 3.82
N GLY A 95 9.51 -1.14 3.58
CA GLY A 95 9.73 -0.31 2.41
C GLY A 95 11.18 -0.35 1.95
N LYS A 96 11.42 -0.37 0.63
CA LYS A 96 12.78 -0.31 0.07
C LYS A 96 12.88 0.65 -1.11
N GLU A 97 14.00 1.35 -1.22
CA GLU A 97 14.31 2.28 -2.32
C GLU A 97 13.31 3.44 -2.43
N ILE A 98 12.85 3.95 -1.28
CA ILE A 98 11.87 5.05 -1.19
C ILE A 98 12.57 6.37 -0.98
N ARG A 99 12.35 7.35 -1.86
CA ARG A 99 12.90 8.69 -1.65
C ARG A 99 12.25 9.37 -0.44
N ASP A 100 10.92 9.46 -0.45
CA ASP A 100 10.13 10.15 0.56
C ASP A 100 9.17 9.17 1.23
N ALA A 101 9.57 8.65 2.39
CA ALA A 101 8.80 7.64 3.11
C ALA A 101 8.23 8.21 4.41
N GLN A 102 6.93 8.04 4.64
CA GLN A 102 6.23 8.54 5.81
C GLN A 102 5.35 7.44 6.41
N VAL A 103 5.62 7.09 7.67
CA VAL A 103 4.77 6.19 8.45
C VAL A 103 4.23 6.99 9.63
N GLN A 104 2.92 7.06 9.76
CA GLN A 104 2.24 7.73 10.85
C GLN A 104 1.34 6.74 11.59
N SER A 105 1.62 6.54 12.86
CA SER A 105 0.80 5.73 13.74
C SER A 105 0.92 6.18 15.18
N LYS A 106 -0.06 5.83 16.01
CA LYS A 106 0.08 5.98 17.46
C LYS A 106 0.93 4.86 18.05
N GLU A 107 0.76 3.65 17.50
CA GLU A 107 1.48 2.45 17.91
C GLU A 107 2.05 1.76 16.68
N ILE A 108 3.34 1.43 16.74
CA ILE A 108 4.07 0.69 15.70
C ILE A 108 4.92 -0.36 16.40
N MET A 109 4.75 -1.62 16.02
CA MET A 109 5.59 -2.71 16.55
C MET A 109 6.91 -2.82 15.78
N ASP A 110 6.87 -2.89 14.45
CA ASP A 110 8.06 -2.88 13.58
C ASP A 110 7.88 -1.92 12.39
N ALA A 111 8.99 -1.31 11.97
CA ALA A 111 9.06 -0.47 10.79
C ALA A 111 10.44 -0.56 10.16
N LYS A 112 10.53 -1.19 8.99
CA LYS A 112 11.75 -1.36 8.20
C LYS A 112 11.62 -0.62 6.86
N VAL A 113 11.85 0.69 6.90
CA VAL A 113 11.76 1.56 5.73
C VAL A 113 13.14 2.04 5.30
N GLN A 114 13.65 1.51 4.19
CA GLN A 114 14.94 1.88 3.61
C GLN A 114 14.73 2.98 2.58
N ARG A 115 15.29 4.17 2.87
CA ARG A 115 15.29 5.29 1.95
C ARG A 115 16.44 5.21 0.96
N LYS A 116 16.27 5.85 -0.19
CA LYS A 116 17.27 5.96 -1.25
C LYS A 116 18.18 7.18 -1.08
#